data_AF-A0A0J6KZ97-F1
#
_entry.id   AF-A0A0J6KZ97-F1
#
_cell.length_a   1.000
_cell.length_b   1.000
_cell.length_c   1.000
_cell.angle_alpha   90.00
_cell.angle_beta   90.00
_cell.angle_gamma   90.00
#
_symmetry.space_group_name_H-M   'P 1'
#
loop_
_entity.id
_entity.type
_entity.pdbx_description
1 polymer ?
#
loop_
_entity_poly.entity_id
_entity_poly.type
_entity_poly.pdbx_seq_one_letter_code
_entity_poly.pdbx_strand_id
1 'polypeptide(L)'
;MAQTYWGSEVAKKLGIGSSTLRKYCLALEEVGYFFERGNNNSRIFYHKDIATIERLVAATNKKNITLEQAINLVITSVTENGVAAAVTDSVADSEHIKALRERIERLEQFNLELIQRLDRQSEILQETNNQRIMKEEQRDVQLMQVLKEIQDSKRLIVASEQKKSFWIRLFGK
;
A
#
# COMPACT_ATOMS: atom_id res chain seq x y z
N MET A 1 -16.00 12.53 7.59
CA MET A 1 -15.81 13.59 6.58
C MET A 1 -16.03 14.92 7.27
N ALA A 2 -15.05 15.82 7.30
CA ALA A 2 -15.22 17.12 7.94
C ALA A 2 -16.13 18.00 7.08
N GLN A 3 -17.23 18.51 7.66
CA GLN A 3 -18.16 19.38 6.95
C GLN A 3 -17.51 20.75 6.72
N THR A 4 -17.38 21.13 5.45
CA THR A 4 -16.83 22.42 5.02
C THR A 4 -17.97 23.41 4.78
N TYR A 5 -17.74 24.66 5.16
CA TYR A 5 -18.72 25.74 5.05
C TYR A 5 -18.14 26.88 4.23
N TRP A 6 -18.98 27.48 3.40
CA TRP A 6 -18.60 28.65 2.60
C TRP A 6 -18.85 29.95 3.37
N GLY A 7 -18.10 31.01 3.07
CA GLY A 7 -18.22 32.29 3.77
C GLY A 7 -19.61 32.92 3.74
N SER A 8 -20.42 32.65 2.70
CA SER A 8 -21.82 33.08 2.61
C SER A 8 -22.73 32.38 3.62
N GLU A 9 -22.47 31.10 3.90
CA GLU A 9 -23.21 30.29 4.86
C GLU A 9 -22.80 30.64 6.30
N VAL A 10 -21.50 30.82 6.53
CA VAL A 10 -20.95 31.21 7.84
C VAL A 10 -21.47 32.59 8.25
N ALA A 11 -21.48 33.56 7.33
CA ALA A 11 -22.03 34.89 7.60
C ALA A 11 -23.51 34.84 8.04
N LYS A 12 -24.32 34.04 7.34
CA LYS A 12 -25.74 33.81 7.70
C LYS A 12 -25.88 33.12 9.06
N LYS A 13 -25.08 32.09 9.31
CA LYS A 13 -25.11 31.32 10.57
C LYS A 13 -24.76 32.17 11.78
N LEU A 14 -23.79 33.08 11.63
CA LEU A 14 -23.32 33.96 12.69
C LEU A 14 -24.09 35.28 12.79
N GLY A 15 -25.05 35.54 11.89
CA GLY A 15 -25.84 36.77 11.87
C GLY A 15 -25.03 38.04 11.59
N ILE A 16 -23.87 37.92 10.91
CA ILE A 16 -22.99 39.05 10.59
C ILE A 16 -22.96 39.33 9.08
N GLY A 17 -22.69 40.59 8.72
CA GLY A 17 -22.48 40.96 7.31
C GLY A 17 -21.22 40.32 6.73
N SER A 18 -21.25 39.98 5.43
CA SER A 18 -20.09 39.37 4.74
C SER A 18 -18.82 40.24 4.78
N SER A 19 -18.98 41.56 4.85
CA SER A 19 -17.88 42.52 5.03
C SER A 19 -17.25 42.40 6.42
N THR A 20 -18.07 42.25 7.46
CA THR A 20 -17.62 42.06 8.86
C THR A 20 -16.90 40.73 9.02
N LEU A 21 -17.44 39.65 8.45
CA LEU A 21 -16.78 38.34 8.44
C LEU A 21 -15.41 38.43 7.77
N ARG A 22 -15.31 39.09 6.61
CA ARG A 22 -14.03 39.29 5.90
C ARG A 22 -13.03 40.08 6.75
N LYS A 23 -13.47 41.13 7.44
CA LYS A 23 -12.63 41.94 8.35
C LYS A 23 -12.07 41.10 9.49
N TYR A 24 -12.90 40.26 10.13
CA TYR A 24 -12.46 39.39 11.20
C TYR A 24 -11.51 38.29 10.72
N CYS A 25 -11.75 37.72 9.54
CA CYS A 25 -10.83 36.75 8.96
C CYS A 25 -9.46 37.37 8.68
N LEU A 26 -9.40 38.59 8.14
CA LEU A 26 -8.14 39.29 7.89
C LEU A 26 -7.38 39.56 9.19
N ALA A 27 -8.06 40.05 10.22
CA ALA A 27 -7.44 40.33 11.51
C ALA A 27 -6.94 39.05 12.20
N LEU A 28 -7.62 37.91 12.01
CA LEU A 28 -7.14 36.61 12.47
C LEU A 28 -5.92 36.14 11.66
N GLU A 29 -5.92 36.33 10.33
CA GLU A 29 -4.77 36.02 9.46
C GLU A 29 -3.52 36.85 9.82
N GLU A 30 -3.68 38.13 10.19
CA GLU A 30 -2.58 39.01 10.63
C GLU A 30 -1.90 38.52 11.91
N VAL A 31 -2.65 37.86 12.80
CA VAL A 31 -2.12 37.31 14.06
C VAL A 31 -1.63 35.86 13.87
N GLY A 32 -1.66 35.33 12.63
CA GLY A 32 -1.11 34.02 12.26
C GLY A 32 -2.12 32.88 12.26
N TYR A 33 -3.42 33.16 12.26
CA TYR A 33 -4.46 32.12 12.06
C TYR A 33 -4.68 31.85 10.57
N PHE A 34 -4.47 30.61 10.14
CA PHE A 34 -4.59 30.25 8.72
C PHE A 34 -5.97 29.65 8.40
N PHE A 35 -6.66 30.22 7.41
CA PHE A 35 -7.84 29.61 6.81
C PHE A 35 -7.45 28.82 5.57
N GLU A 36 -8.02 27.63 5.42
CA GLU A 36 -7.89 26.87 4.18
C GLU A 36 -8.60 27.57 3.02
N ARG A 37 -8.11 27.34 1.81
CA ARG A 37 -8.59 28.00 0.61
C ARG A 37 -8.95 26.97 -0.44
N GLY A 38 -10.12 27.14 -1.05
CA GLY A 38 -10.58 26.30 -2.15
C GLY A 38 -9.97 26.72 -3.50
N ASN A 39 -10.37 26.02 -4.56
CA ASN A 39 -9.84 26.19 -5.92
C ASN A 39 -9.93 27.63 -6.47
N ASN A 40 -10.87 28.44 -5.99
CA ASN A 40 -11.02 29.84 -6.40
C ASN A 40 -10.46 30.84 -5.35
N ASN A 41 -9.42 30.43 -4.61
CA ASN A 41 -8.82 31.21 -3.52
C ASN A 41 -9.84 31.68 -2.45
N SER A 42 -10.99 31.01 -2.39
CA SER A 42 -12.11 31.33 -1.51
C SER A 42 -11.86 30.63 -0.17
N ARG A 43 -11.97 31.37 0.94
CA ARG A 43 -11.78 30.81 2.28
C ARG A 43 -12.83 29.74 2.55
N ILE A 44 -12.37 28.57 2.98
CA ILE A 44 -13.17 27.45 3.45
C ILE A 44 -13.12 27.47 4.97
N PHE A 45 -14.27 27.26 5.61
CA PHE A 45 -14.38 27.27 7.07
C PHE A 45 -14.75 25.87 7.56
N TYR A 46 -14.04 25.41 8.58
CA TYR A 46 -14.37 24.24 9.36
C TYR A 46 -15.19 24.63 10.60
N HIS A 47 -15.72 23.63 11.29
CA HIS A 47 -16.41 23.84 12.56
C HIS A 47 -15.55 24.57 13.60
N LYS A 48 -14.24 24.30 13.62
CA LYS A 48 -13.28 24.99 14.49
C LYS A 48 -13.24 26.48 14.17
N ASP A 49 -13.14 26.84 12.89
CA ASP A 49 -13.08 28.24 12.43
C ASP A 49 -14.36 29.00 12.76
N ILE A 50 -15.53 28.37 12.56
CA ILE A 50 -16.83 28.96 12.88
C ILE A 50 -16.91 29.28 14.37
N ALA A 51 -16.51 28.34 15.24
CA ALA A 51 -16.51 28.54 16.68
C ALA A 51 -15.53 29.64 17.13
N THR A 52 -14.35 29.73 16.50
CA THR A 52 -13.38 30.80 16.76
C THR A 52 -13.95 32.17 16.42
N ILE A 53 -14.59 32.31 15.24
CA ILE A 53 -15.20 33.56 14.79
C ILE A 53 -16.42 33.91 15.65
N GLU A 54 -17.23 32.93 16.04
CA GLU A 54 -18.37 33.13 16.95
C GLU A 54 -17.93 33.70 18.31
N ARG A 55 -16.85 33.16 18.89
CA ARG A 55 -16.28 33.70 20.13
C ARG A 55 -15.73 35.10 19.95
N LEU A 56 -15.11 35.38 18.80
CA LEU A 56 -14.61 36.71 18.48
C LEU A 56 -15.76 37.72 18.39
N VAL A 57 -16.86 37.37 17.73
CA VAL A 57 -18.08 38.18 17.67
C VAL A 57 -18.66 38.41 19.08
N ALA A 58 -18.71 37.37 19.91
CA ALA A 58 -19.18 37.49 21.28
C ALA A 58 -18.28 38.39 22.14
N ALA A 59 -16.96 38.34 21.93
CA ALA A 59 -15.99 39.16 22.63
C ALA A 59 -16.05 40.64 22.21
N THR A 60 -16.24 40.93 20.92
CA THR A 60 -16.37 42.31 20.42
C THR A 60 -17.70 42.96 20.81
N ASN A 61 -18.74 42.16 21.06
CA ASN A 61 -20.04 42.64 21.55
C ASN A 61 -20.05 43.02 23.04
N LYS A 62 -19.07 42.54 23.83
CA LYS A 62 -18.90 42.97 25.22
C LYS A 62 -18.26 44.37 25.21
N LYS A 63 -19.03 45.40 25.59
CA LYS A 63 -18.62 46.81 25.53
C LYS A 63 -17.23 47.02 26.16
N ASN A 64 -16.33 47.70 25.43
CA ASN A 64 -14.96 48.14 25.78
C ASN A 64 -13.79 47.18 25.50
N ILE A 65 -13.87 46.32 24.49
CA ILE A 65 -12.71 45.52 24.04
C ILE A 65 -12.37 45.87 22.59
N THR A 66 -11.10 46.16 22.32
CA THR A 66 -10.63 46.40 20.93
C THR A 66 -10.57 45.08 20.16
N LEU A 67 -10.68 45.15 18.83
CA LEU A 67 -10.66 43.96 17.97
C LEU A 67 -9.41 43.08 18.22
N GLU A 68 -8.26 43.72 18.41
CA GLU A 68 -6.99 43.05 18.69
C GLU A 68 -6.99 42.32 20.06
N GLN A 69 -7.55 42.96 21.10
CA GLN A 69 -7.69 42.35 22.41
C GLN A 69 -8.65 41.15 22.37
N ALA A 70 -9.75 41.27 21.62
CA ALA A 70 -10.68 40.16 21.42
C ALA A 70 -10.02 38.98 20.68
N ILE A 71 -9.16 39.24 19.69
CA ILE A 71 -8.42 38.21 18.96
C ILE A 71 -7.45 37.48 19.89
N ASN A 72 -6.66 38.20 20.67
CA ASN A 72 -5.71 37.60 21.62
C ASN A 72 -6.41 36.70 22.64
N LEU A 73 -7.55 37.15 23.18
CA LEU A 73 -8.37 36.35 24.10
C LEU A 73 -8.93 35.08 23.46
N VAL A 74 -9.30 35.15 22.19
CA VAL A 74 -9.80 33.97 21.45
C VAL A 74 -8.66 32.99 21.20
N ILE A 75 -7.49 33.47 20.77
CA ILE A 75 -6.31 32.61 20.52
C ILE A 75 -5.87 31.90 21.81
N THR A 76 -5.79 32.61 22.93
CA THR A 76 -5.43 31.97 24.22
C THR A 76 -6.46 30.92 24.64
N SER A 77 -7.76 31.19 24.46
CA SER A 77 -8.82 30.21 24.75
C SER A 77 -8.81 28.99 23.81
N VAL A 78 -8.40 29.17 22.56
CA VAL A 78 -8.23 28.08 21.59
C VAL A 78 -7.01 27.24 21.94
N THR A 79 -5.93 27.85 22.43
CA THR A 79 -4.76 27.10 22.92
C THR A 79 -5.06 26.31 24.19
N GLU A 80 -5.82 26.86 25.13
CA GLU A 80 -6.20 26.16 26.38
C GLU A 80 -7.15 24.98 26.12
N ASN A 81 -8.18 25.18 25.28
CA ASN A 81 -9.07 24.08 24.87
C ASN A 81 -8.38 23.07 23.92
N GLY A 82 -7.40 23.52 23.14
CA GLY A 82 -6.55 22.67 22.32
C GLY A 82 -5.64 21.77 23.16
N VAL A 83 -5.10 22.27 24.26
CA VAL A 83 -4.28 21.48 25.19
C VAL A 83 -5.13 20.50 26.00
N ALA A 84 -6.31 20.92 26.50
CA ALA A 84 -7.18 20.01 27.25
C ALA A 84 -7.74 18.86 26.40
N ALA A 85 -8.11 19.13 25.14
CA ALA A 85 -8.56 18.10 24.19
C ALA A 85 -7.39 17.26 23.66
N ALA A 86 -6.23 17.86 23.37
CA ALA A 86 -5.05 17.13 22.88
C ALA A 86 -4.47 16.17 23.92
N VAL A 87 -4.58 16.44 25.23
CA VAL A 87 -4.08 15.55 26.28
C VAL A 87 -4.92 14.27 26.42
N THR A 88 -6.22 14.31 26.10
CA THR A 88 -7.08 13.11 26.10
C THR A 88 -7.06 12.36 24.77
N ASP A 89 -6.92 13.06 23.64
CA ASP A 89 -6.81 12.46 22.29
C ASP A 89 -5.41 11.84 22.05
N SER A 90 -4.33 12.46 22.55
CA SER A 90 -2.95 11.98 22.34
C SER A 90 -2.61 10.69 23.09
N VAL A 91 -3.25 10.41 24.23
CA VAL A 91 -3.02 9.16 24.99
C VAL A 91 -3.73 7.99 24.29
N ALA A 92 -4.96 8.20 23.81
CA ALA A 92 -5.69 7.21 23.02
C ALA A 92 -5.01 6.94 21.67
N ASP A 93 -4.53 7.99 20.98
CA ASP A 93 -3.76 7.84 19.74
C ASP A 93 -2.42 7.12 19.96
N SER A 94 -1.74 7.35 21.08
CA SER A 94 -0.47 6.68 21.40
C SER A 94 -0.63 5.16 21.58
N GLU A 95 -1.67 4.71 22.29
CA GLU A 95 -1.96 3.28 22.46
C GLU A 95 -2.40 2.62 21.15
N HIS A 96 -3.24 3.31 20.36
CA HIS A 96 -3.64 2.83 19.02
C HIS A 96 -2.44 2.73 18.06
N ILE A 97 -1.54 3.72 18.05
CA ILE A 97 -0.31 3.68 17.24
C ILE A 97 0.58 2.52 17.66
N LYS A 98 0.71 2.24 18.97
CA LYS A 98 1.49 1.11 19.47
C LYS A 98 0.90 -0.23 19.03
N ALA A 99 -0.42 -0.40 19.15
CA ALA A 99 -1.12 -1.61 18.70
C ALA A 99 -0.98 -1.83 17.18
N LEU A 100 -1.04 -0.75 16.39
CA LEU A 100 -0.81 -0.81 14.94
C LEU A 100 0.63 -1.22 14.60
N ARG A 101 1.63 -0.68 15.31
CA ARG A 101 3.04 -1.08 15.13
C ARG A 101 3.25 -2.56 15.42
N GLU A 102 2.75 -3.06 16.55
CA GLU A 102 2.84 -4.49 16.88
C GLU A 102 2.14 -5.37 15.84
N ARG A 103 1.04 -4.90 15.25
CA ARG A 103 0.35 -5.63 14.19
C ARG A 103 1.17 -5.65 12.90
N ILE A 104 1.82 -4.54 12.55
CA ILE A 104 2.71 -4.45 11.39
C ILE A 104 3.90 -5.40 11.57
N GLU A 105 4.56 -5.39 12.73
CA GLU A 105 5.68 -6.29 13.00
C GLU A 105 5.27 -7.77 12.88
N ARG A 106 4.09 -8.15 13.39
CA ARG A 106 3.56 -9.51 13.23
C ARG A 106 3.29 -9.86 11.76
N LEU A 107 2.78 -8.91 10.97
CA LEU A 107 2.55 -9.13 9.54
C LEU A 107 3.86 -9.25 8.75
N GLU A 108 4.87 -8.46 9.09
CA GLU A 108 6.20 -8.55 8.50
C GLU A 108 6.86 -9.90 8.81
N GLN A 109 6.81 -10.35 10.06
CA GLN A 109 7.30 -11.67 10.45
C GLN A 109 6.58 -12.80 9.70
N PHE A 110 5.25 -12.73 9.59
CA PHE A 110 4.48 -13.72 8.85
C PHE A 110 4.80 -13.72 7.35
N ASN A 111 4.96 -12.54 6.75
CA ASN A 111 5.36 -12.41 5.34
C ASN A 111 6.76 -12.99 5.11
N LEU A 112 7.72 -12.76 6.01
CA LEU A 112 9.05 -13.37 5.92
C LEU A 112 8.97 -14.90 5.99
N GLU A 113 8.16 -15.46 6.87
CA GLU A 113 7.98 -16.91 6.96
C GLU A 113 7.33 -17.49 5.70
N LEU A 114 6.33 -16.79 5.14
CA LEU A 114 5.69 -17.17 3.88
C LEU A 114 6.69 -17.18 2.72
N ILE A 115 7.51 -16.14 2.59
CA ILE A 115 8.56 -16.07 1.56
C ILE A 115 9.51 -17.25 1.70
N GLN A 116 10.02 -17.53 2.90
CA GLN A 116 10.90 -18.67 3.15
C GLN A 116 10.26 -20.02 2.79
N ARG A 117 8.96 -20.20 3.06
CA ARG A 117 8.24 -21.43 2.69
C ARG A 117 8.09 -21.55 1.17
N LEU A 118 7.81 -20.46 0.48
CA LEU A 118 7.72 -20.42 -0.99
C LEU A 118 9.07 -20.74 -1.62
N ASP A 119 10.16 -20.17 -1.11
CA ASP A 119 11.52 -20.43 -1.61
C ASP A 119 11.88 -21.91 -1.46
N ARG A 120 11.64 -22.50 -0.29
CA ARG A 120 11.87 -23.94 -0.08
C ARG A 120 11.02 -24.81 -1.00
N GLN A 121 9.75 -24.46 -1.22
CA GLN A 121 8.91 -25.19 -2.17
C GLN A 121 9.44 -25.09 -3.60
N SER A 122 9.90 -23.90 -4.01
CA SER A 122 10.51 -23.67 -5.32
C SER A 122 11.77 -24.53 -5.51
N GLU A 123 12.67 -24.57 -4.51
CA GLU A 123 13.88 -25.40 -4.54
C GLU A 123 13.54 -26.90 -4.68
N ILE A 124 12.60 -27.41 -3.88
CA ILE A 124 12.17 -28.82 -3.96
C ILE A 124 11.59 -29.15 -5.34
N LEU A 125 10.79 -28.25 -5.91
CA LEU A 125 10.21 -28.42 -7.24
C LEU A 125 11.28 -28.40 -8.33
N GLN A 126 12.25 -27.49 -8.25
CA GLN A 126 13.38 -27.45 -9.18
C GLN A 126 14.21 -28.73 -9.10
N GLU A 127 14.55 -29.18 -7.90
CA GLU A 127 15.32 -30.41 -7.72
C GLU A 127 14.56 -31.64 -8.24
N THR A 128 13.26 -31.73 -7.96
CA THR A 128 12.41 -32.80 -8.47
C THR A 128 12.36 -32.80 -10.00
N ASN A 129 12.24 -31.63 -10.63
CA ASN A 129 12.25 -31.51 -12.08
C ASN A 129 13.61 -31.89 -12.67
N ASN A 130 14.71 -31.43 -12.09
CA ASN A 130 16.05 -31.78 -12.54
C ASN A 130 16.28 -33.29 -12.44
N GLN A 131 15.85 -33.94 -11.36
CA GLN A 131 15.92 -35.39 -11.22
C GLN A 131 15.07 -36.13 -12.27
N ARG A 132 13.90 -35.59 -12.62
CA ARG A 132 13.05 -36.17 -13.69
C ARG A 132 13.72 -36.07 -15.05
N ILE A 133 14.28 -34.90 -15.39
CA ILE A 133 15.02 -34.67 -16.63
C ILE A 133 16.20 -35.64 -16.73
N MET A 134 17.01 -35.76 -15.67
CA MET A 134 18.14 -36.70 -15.65
C MET A 134 17.69 -38.17 -15.85
N LYS A 135 16.58 -38.60 -15.23
CA LYS A 135 16.03 -39.94 -15.43
C LYS A 135 15.46 -40.15 -16.84
N GLU A 136 14.94 -39.10 -17.46
CA GLU A 136 14.45 -39.14 -18.83
C GLU A 136 15.61 -39.24 -19.82
N GLU A 137 16.65 -38.42 -19.68
CA GLU A 137 17.87 -38.51 -20.48
C GLU A 137 18.54 -39.89 -20.36
N GLN A 138 18.62 -40.45 -19.14
CA GLN A 138 19.15 -41.80 -18.94
C GLN A 138 18.32 -42.87 -19.65
N ARG A 139 16.98 -42.76 -19.60
CA ARG A 139 16.09 -43.67 -20.33
C ARG A 139 16.29 -43.55 -21.84
N ASP A 140 16.41 -42.34 -22.36
CA ASP A 140 16.63 -42.11 -23.80
C ASP A 140 17.96 -42.68 -24.27
N VAL A 141 19.02 -42.52 -23.48
CA VAL A 141 20.33 -43.13 -23.76
C VAL A 141 20.23 -44.66 -23.78
N GLN A 142 19.55 -45.27 -22.80
CA GLN A 142 19.34 -46.72 -22.76
C GLN A 142 18.52 -47.21 -23.97
N LEU A 143 17.45 -46.48 -24.33
CA LEU A 143 16.63 -46.81 -25.51
C LEU A 143 17.45 -46.72 -26.80
N MET A 144 18.26 -45.69 -26.98
CA MET A 144 19.15 -45.57 -28.14
C MET A 144 20.17 -46.71 -28.22
N GLN A 145 20.72 -47.12 -27.07
CA GLN A 145 21.64 -48.26 -27.02
C GLN A 145 20.94 -49.55 -27.45
N VAL A 146 19.76 -49.86 -26.90
CA VAL A 146 18.98 -51.04 -27.29
C VAL A 146 18.61 -51.01 -28.77
N LEU A 147 18.19 -49.85 -29.30
CA LEU A 147 17.89 -49.70 -30.73
C LEU A 147 19.10 -49.99 -31.61
N LYS A 148 20.30 -49.55 -31.19
CA LYS A 148 21.56 -49.81 -31.90
C LYS A 148 21.90 -51.31 -31.88
N GLU A 149 21.79 -51.96 -30.73
CA GLU A 149 22.01 -53.41 -30.59
C GLU A 149 21.03 -54.23 -31.45
N ILE A 150 19.75 -53.81 -31.52
CA ILE A 150 18.75 -54.43 -32.41
C ILE A 150 19.12 -54.21 -33.88
N GLN A 151 19.60 -53.03 -34.26
CA GLN A 151 20.02 -52.75 -35.63
C GLN A 151 21.25 -53.57 -36.03
N ASP A 152 22.24 -53.68 -35.15
CA ASP A 152 23.47 -54.43 -35.40
C ASP A 152 23.19 -55.95 -35.46
N SER A 153 22.35 -56.48 -34.57
CA SER A 153 21.92 -57.88 -34.63
C SER A 153 21.14 -58.20 -35.92
N LYS A 154 20.22 -57.32 -36.36
CA LYS A 154 19.55 -57.46 -37.66
C LYS A 154 20.55 -57.51 -38.83
N ARG A 155 21.56 -56.63 -38.83
CA ARG A 155 22.62 -56.63 -39.85
C ARG A 155 23.42 -57.94 -39.85
N LEU A 156 23.77 -58.45 -38.67
CA LEU A 156 24.48 -59.73 -38.54
C LEU A 156 23.65 -60.90 -39.04
N ILE A 157 22.34 -60.94 -38.73
CA ILE A 157 21.42 -61.97 -39.22
C ILE A 157 21.36 -61.94 -40.76
N VAL A 158 21.10 -60.77 -41.35
CA VAL A 158 21.05 -60.61 -42.82
C VAL A 158 22.37 -61.03 -43.48
N ALA A 159 23.51 -60.61 -42.92
CA ALA A 159 24.83 -61.01 -43.44
C ALA A 159 25.06 -62.54 -43.33
N SER A 160 24.57 -63.17 -42.26
CA SER A 160 24.65 -64.63 -42.08
C SER A 160 23.77 -65.39 -43.07
N GLU A 161 22.56 -64.90 -43.34
CA GLU A 161 21.64 -65.49 -44.32
C GLU A 161 22.17 -65.35 -45.75
N GLN A 162 22.74 -64.19 -46.10
CA GLN A 162 23.39 -63.99 -47.41
C GLN A 162 24.56 -64.96 -47.60
N LYS A 163 25.42 -65.15 -46.59
CA LYS A 163 26.50 -66.13 -46.65
C LYS A 163 25.96 -67.55 -46.84
N LYS A 164 24.96 -67.97 -46.07
CA LYS A 164 24.33 -69.30 -46.22
C LYS A 164 23.76 -69.50 -47.62
N SER A 165 23.02 -68.52 -48.15
CA SER A 165 22.47 -68.53 -49.51
C SER A 165 23.56 -68.62 -50.59
N PHE A 166 24.67 -67.91 -50.40
CA PHE A 166 25.84 -67.99 -51.28
C PHE A 166 26.48 -69.39 -51.27
N TRP A 167 26.70 -70.00 -50.10
CA TRP A 167 27.26 -71.35 -50.00
C TRP A 167 26.34 -72.41 -50.60
N ILE A 168 25.01 -72.29 -50.43
CA ILE A 168 24.03 -73.17 -51.05
C ILE A 168 24.10 -73.08 -52.58
N ARG A 169 24.29 -71.88 -53.16
CA ARG A 169 24.43 -71.70 -54.61
C ARG A 169 25.76 -72.20 -55.17
N LEU A 170 26.84 -72.14 -54.39
CA LEU A 170 28.18 -72.50 -54.86
C LEU A 170 28.48 -74.01 -54.74
N PHE A 171 27.86 -74.69 -53.77
CA PHE A 171 28.13 -76.12 -53.47
C PHE A 171 26.88 -77.00 -53.37
N GLY A 172 25.68 -76.43 -53.50
CA GLY A 172 24.46 -77.20 -53.69
C GLY A 172 24.38 -77.67 -55.14
N LYS A 173 24.61 -78.97 -55.34
CA LYS A 173 24.57 -79.75 -56.58
C LYS A 173 23.87 -79.13 -57.79
#